data_AF-A0A482D5U1-F1
#
_entry.id   AF-A0A482D5U1-F1
#
_cell.length_a   1.000
_cell.length_b   1.000
_cell.length_c   1.000
_cell.angle_alpha   90.00
_cell.angle_beta   90.00
_cell.angle_gamma   90.00
#
_symmetry.space_group_name_H-M   'P 1'
#
loop_
_entity.id
_entity.type
_entity.pdbx_description
1 polymer ?
#
loop_
_entity_poly.entity_id
_entity_poly.type
_entity_poly.pdbx_seq_one_letter_code
_entity_poly.pdbx_strand_id
1 'polypeptide(L)'
;MIKGYWERGFGLISLLIFAAIVFAAANIYSYYNPEFSLSKYSPINFLRSKRDEIRVNDLKTLEKAIVDYYNDNNQMPAFDGWCGRLSSVLHPEFSLQIKPYLENQELPHDPSTGNTGTDYFYYRVDRSRYILMAVMELPAEDGGEGKYIYNFKNCHDWPGNDIYNYQIRNF
;
A
#
# COMPACT_ATOMS: atom_id res chain seq x y z
N MET A 1 46.62 40.24 -3.60
CA MET A 1 46.57 38.77 -3.44
C MET A 1 45.60 38.47 -2.32
N ILE A 2 44.33 38.21 -2.66
CA ILE A 2 43.25 37.97 -1.69
C ILE A 2 43.40 36.53 -1.21
N LYS A 3 43.88 36.33 0.02
CA LYS A 3 43.94 35.00 0.64
C LYS A 3 42.53 34.61 1.07
N GLY A 4 41.97 33.62 0.37
CA GLY A 4 40.72 32.97 0.73
C GLY A 4 40.86 32.24 2.07
N TYR A 5 39.93 32.53 2.99
CA TYR A 5 39.69 31.71 4.18
C TYR A 5 38.48 30.83 3.91
N TRP A 6 38.71 29.63 3.41
CA TRP A 6 37.65 28.64 3.16
C TRP A 6 38.06 27.24 3.59
N GLU A 7 38.66 27.06 4.77
CA GLU A 7 38.69 25.75 5.44
C GLU A 7 38.58 25.91 6.96
N ARG A 8 37.36 26.13 7.46
CA ARG A 8 37.03 25.80 8.85
C ARG A 8 35.92 24.76 8.78
N GLY A 9 36.25 23.52 9.16
CA GLY A 9 35.30 22.42 9.23
C GLY A 9 34.06 22.80 10.05
N PHE A 10 32.93 22.22 9.70
CA PHE A 10 31.63 22.48 10.33
C PHE A 10 31.71 22.14 11.83
N GLY A 11 31.86 23.17 12.68
CA GLY A 11 31.97 23.00 14.12
C GLY A 11 30.61 22.65 14.75
N LEU A 12 30.64 21.96 15.90
CA LEU A 12 29.44 21.52 16.62
C LEU A 12 28.48 22.69 16.93
N ILE A 13 29.02 23.86 17.28
CA ILE A 13 28.24 25.09 17.53
C ILE A 13 27.52 25.56 16.25
N SER A 14 28.20 25.57 15.11
CA SER A 14 27.61 25.95 13.83
C SER A 14 26.49 24.98 13.42
N LEU A 15 26.64 23.69 13.72
CA LEU A 15 25.63 22.68 13.49
C LEU A 15 24.38 22.87 14.37
N LEU A 16 24.58 23.22 15.64
CA LEU A 16 23.47 23.52 16.57
C LEU A 16 22.71 24.80 16.15
N ILE A 17 23.42 25.85 15.76
CA ILE A 17 22.80 27.10 15.28
C ILE A 17 22.02 26.83 14.00
N PHE A 18 22.58 26.07 13.06
CA PHE A 18 21.90 25.70 11.83
C PHE A 18 20.63 24.90 12.11
N ALA A 19 20.69 23.88 12.97
CA ALA A 19 19.53 23.10 13.36
C ALA A 19 18.42 23.95 14.00
N ALA A 20 18.79 24.91 14.86
CA ALA A 20 17.84 25.83 15.48
C ALA A 20 17.15 26.75 14.46
N ILE A 21 17.90 27.29 13.48
CA ILE A 21 17.33 28.13 12.41
C ILE A 21 16.38 27.31 11.53
N VAL A 22 16.76 26.10 11.14
CA VAL A 22 15.89 25.19 10.35
C VAL A 22 14.61 24.88 11.11
N PHE A 23 14.70 24.61 12.42
CA PHE A 23 13.54 24.34 13.26
C PHE A 23 12.62 25.57 13.38
N ALA A 24 13.16 26.76 13.58
CA ALA A 24 12.38 28.00 13.64
C ALA A 24 11.68 28.30 12.30
N ALA A 25 12.39 28.13 11.18
CA ALA A 25 11.83 28.32 9.85
C ALA A 25 10.70 27.32 9.56
N ALA A 26 10.86 26.05 9.92
CA ALA A 26 9.84 25.03 9.76
C ALA A 26 8.58 25.32 10.61
N ASN A 27 8.73 25.84 11.82
CA ASN A 27 7.60 26.24 12.66
C ASN A 27 6.83 27.43 12.05
N ILE A 28 7.53 28.46 11.59
CA ILE A 28 6.91 29.60 10.91
C ILE A 28 6.19 29.13 9.64
N TYR A 29 6.80 28.24 8.86
CA TYR A 29 6.19 27.69 7.66
C TYR A 29 4.92 26.88 7.97
N SER A 30 4.95 26.04 9.02
CA SER A 30 3.79 25.26 9.47
C SER A 30 2.64 26.14 9.95
N TYR A 31 2.91 27.29 10.57
CA TYR A 31 1.88 28.25 10.95
C TYR A 31 1.06 28.75 9.75
N TYR A 32 1.71 28.98 8.60
CA TYR A 32 1.04 29.40 7.37
C TYR A 32 0.57 28.23 6.49
N ASN A 33 1.03 27.00 6.78
CA ASN A 33 0.70 25.78 6.04
C ASN A 33 0.31 24.68 7.04
N PRO A 34 -0.93 24.68 7.56
CA PRO A 34 -1.34 23.77 8.63
C PRO A 34 -1.28 22.28 8.24
N GLU A 35 -1.25 21.95 6.94
CA GLU A 35 -1.05 20.57 6.46
C GLU A 35 0.42 20.15 6.34
N PHE A 36 1.35 21.10 6.49
CA PHE A 36 2.78 20.83 6.51
C PHE A 36 3.14 20.15 7.82
N SER A 37 3.58 18.89 7.72
CA SER A 37 4.19 18.18 8.82
C SER A 37 5.53 17.62 8.38
N LEU A 38 6.59 17.93 9.12
CA LEU A 38 7.91 17.33 8.93
C LEU A 38 7.86 15.79 9.05
N SER A 39 6.87 15.24 9.77
CA SER A 39 6.70 13.79 9.86
C SER A 39 6.43 13.15 8.49
N LYS A 40 5.70 13.84 7.58
CA LYS A 40 5.45 13.36 6.20
C LYS A 40 6.75 13.10 5.44
N TYR A 41 7.77 13.93 5.67
CA TYR A 41 9.09 13.81 5.04
C TYR A 41 10.09 12.97 5.85
N SER A 42 9.63 12.27 6.89
CA SER A 42 10.50 11.37 7.64
C SER A 42 10.94 10.18 6.76
N PRO A 43 12.15 9.64 6.96
CA PRO A 43 12.59 8.42 6.27
C PRO A 43 11.61 7.25 6.44
N ILE A 44 10.93 7.18 7.59
CA ILE A 44 9.91 6.17 7.87
C ILE A 44 8.72 6.32 6.92
N ASN A 45 8.17 7.52 6.77
CA ASN A 45 7.04 7.75 5.88
C ASN A 45 7.43 7.61 4.40
N PHE A 46 8.66 7.95 4.02
CA PHE A 46 9.18 7.64 2.69
C PHE A 46 9.17 6.13 2.40
N LEU A 47 9.68 5.31 3.33
CA LEU A 47 9.65 3.85 3.17
C LEU A 47 8.22 3.29 3.12
N ARG A 48 7.31 3.84 3.93
CA ARG A 48 5.88 3.48 3.91
C ARG A 48 5.26 3.79 2.55
N SER A 49 5.47 5.00 2.03
CA SER A 49 5.01 5.41 0.70
C SER A 49 5.53 4.49 -0.40
N LYS A 50 6.80 4.07 -0.37
CA LYS A 50 7.33 3.11 -1.34
C LYS A 50 6.71 1.72 -1.25
N ARG A 51 6.40 1.24 -0.04
CA ARG A 51 5.66 -0.02 0.12
C ARG A 51 4.22 0.10 -0.35
N ASP A 52 3.57 1.22 -0.09
CA ASP A 52 2.22 1.53 -0.60
C ASP A 52 2.18 1.60 -2.13
N GLU A 53 3.19 2.20 -2.79
CA GLU A 53 3.34 2.15 -4.25
C GLU A 53 3.44 0.70 -4.76
N ILE A 54 4.19 -0.15 -4.07
CA ILE A 54 4.30 -1.59 -4.40
C ILE A 54 2.94 -2.26 -4.27
N ARG A 55 2.20 -2.05 -3.17
CA ARG A 55 0.85 -2.62 -2.97
C ARG A 55 -0.10 -2.26 -4.10
N VAL A 56 -0.13 -1.00 -4.50
CA VAL A 56 -0.98 -0.54 -5.61
C VAL A 56 -0.60 -1.22 -6.92
N ASN A 57 0.71 -1.37 -7.18
CA ASN A 57 1.19 -2.03 -8.38
C ASN A 57 0.86 -3.54 -8.37
N ASP A 58 1.04 -4.21 -7.25
CA ASP A 58 0.70 -5.62 -7.06
C ASP A 58 -0.79 -5.88 -7.32
N LEU A 59 -1.65 -5.03 -6.77
CA LEU A 59 -3.10 -5.12 -6.98
C LEU A 59 -3.48 -4.90 -8.46
N LYS A 60 -2.78 -4.03 -9.19
CA LYS A 60 -2.98 -3.85 -10.64
C LYS A 60 -2.52 -5.06 -11.45
N THR A 61 -1.40 -5.68 -11.06
CA THR A 61 -0.93 -6.93 -11.66
C THR A 61 -1.95 -8.04 -11.46
N LEU A 62 -2.51 -8.14 -10.25
CA LEU A 62 -3.58 -9.10 -9.93
C LEU A 62 -4.87 -8.81 -10.71
N GLU A 63 -5.28 -7.55 -10.81
CA GLU A 63 -6.44 -7.13 -11.62
C GLU A 63 -6.26 -7.57 -13.08
N LYS A 64 -5.11 -7.31 -13.69
CA LYS A 64 -4.82 -7.75 -15.06
C LYS A 64 -4.95 -9.27 -15.19
N ALA A 65 -4.35 -10.03 -14.29
CA ALA A 65 -4.44 -11.48 -14.31
C ALA A 65 -5.87 -12.01 -14.12
N ILE A 66 -6.68 -11.36 -13.29
CA ILE A 66 -8.10 -11.69 -13.11
C ILE A 66 -8.89 -11.40 -14.39
N VAL A 67 -8.63 -10.28 -15.05
CA VAL A 67 -9.28 -9.92 -16.31
C VAL A 67 -8.91 -10.93 -17.40
N ASP A 68 -7.64 -11.33 -17.51
CA ASP A 68 -7.21 -12.33 -18.47
C ASP A 68 -7.85 -13.70 -18.18
N TYR A 69 -7.92 -14.10 -16.90
CA TYR A 69 -8.66 -15.31 -16.49
C TYR A 69 -10.14 -15.24 -16.88
N TYR A 70 -10.79 -14.10 -16.64
CA TYR A 70 -12.21 -13.91 -16.98
C TYR A 70 -12.44 -14.00 -18.48
N ASN A 71 -11.56 -13.42 -19.30
CA ASN A 71 -11.65 -13.47 -20.76
C ASN A 71 -11.61 -14.91 -21.30
N ASP A 72 -10.82 -15.78 -20.67
CA ASP A 72 -10.70 -17.18 -21.07
C ASP A 72 -11.83 -18.08 -20.52
N ASN A 73 -12.32 -17.78 -19.31
CA ASN A 73 -13.21 -18.69 -18.57
C ASN A 73 -14.65 -18.19 -18.46
N ASN A 74 -14.93 -16.94 -18.86
CA ASN A 74 -16.21 -16.26 -18.75
C ASN A 74 -16.80 -16.27 -17.32
N GLN A 75 -15.92 -16.31 -16.31
CA GLN A 75 -16.25 -16.22 -14.89
C GLN A 75 -15.03 -15.74 -14.09
N MET A 76 -15.29 -15.11 -12.94
CA MET A 76 -14.25 -14.71 -11.99
C MET A 76 -13.58 -15.94 -11.32
N PRO A 77 -12.33 -15.82 -10.85
CA PRO A 77 -11.66 -16.91 -10.11
C PRO A 77 -12.38 -17.31 -8.81
N ALA A 78 -12.03 -18.47 -8.28
CA ALA A 78 -12.67 -19.15 -7.15
C ALA A 78 -14.15 -19.49 -7.43
N PHE A 79 -14.98 -19.71 -6.40
CA PHE A 79 -16.42 -19.98 -6.54
C PHE A 79 -17.27 -18.77 -6.10
N ASP A 80 -18.55 -18.74 -6.47
CA ASP A 80 -19.46 -17.64 -6.10
C ASP A 80 -19.52 -17.48 -4.56
N GLY A 81 -19.22 -16.27 -4.07
CA GLY A 81 -19.17 -15.97 -2.64
C GLY A 81 -17.85 -16.33 -1.95
N TRP A 82 -16.85 -16.81 -2.68
CA TRP A 82 -15.51 -17.02 -2.13
C TRP A 82 -14.89 -15.69 -1.70
N CYS A 83 -14.38 -15.65 -0.49
CA CYS A 83 -13.51 -14.57 -0.03
C CYS A 83 -12.45 -15.10 0.92
N GLY A 84 -11.26 -14.54 0.80
CA GLY A 84 -10.13 -14.87 1.66
C GLY A 84 -8.84 -14.16 1.26
N ARG A 85 -7.80 -14.41 2.07
CA ARG A 85 -6.44 -13.94 1.80
C ARG A 85 -5.84 -14.71 0.63
N LEU A 86 -5.13 -14.00 -0.24
CA LEU A 86 -4.50 -14.58 -1.43
C LEU A 86 -3.41 -15.61 -1.10
N SER A 87 -2.70 -15.40 0.00
CA SER A 87 -1.67 -16.32 0.51
C SER A 87 -2.22 -17.47 1.36
N SER A 88 -3.54 -17.62 1.49
CA SER A 88 -4.10 -18.71 2.31
C SER A 88 -3.79 -20.07 1.70
N VAL A 89 -3.04 -20.89 2.44
CA VAL A 89 -2.74 -22.29 2.05
C VAL A 89 -3.97 -23.18 2.19
N LEU A 90 -4.92 -22.80 3.06
CA LEU A 90 -6.14 -23.55 3.32
C LEU A 90 -7.19 -23.38 2.22
N HIS A 91 -7.13 -22.26 1.49
CA HIS A 91 -8.06 -21.90 0.43
C HIS A 91 -7.28 -21.47 -0.85
N PRO A 92 -6.63 -22.43 -1.54
CA PRO A 92 -5.74 -22.13 -2.67
C PRO A 92 -6.49 -21.93 -4.00
N GLU A 93 -7.83 -21.92 -4.02
CA GLU A 93 -8.61 -21.95 -5.26
C GLU A 93 -8.30 -20.75 -6.17
N PHE A 94 -8.25 -19.55 -5.58
CA PHE A 94 -7.88 -18.34 -6.31
C PHE A 94 -6.45 -18.43 -6.85
N SER A 95 -5.48 -18.78 -6.00
CA SER A 95 -4.06 -18.74 -6.36
C SER A 95 -3.72 -19.75 -7.45
N LEU A 96 -4.31 -20.95 -7.41
CA LEU A 96 -4.14 -21.97 -8.44
C LEU A 96 -4.68 -21.53 -9.81
N GLN A 97 -5.79 -20.80 -9.83
CA GLN A 97 -6.43 -20.33 -11.06
C GLN A 97 -5.75 -19.11 -11.67
N ILE A 98 -5.23 -18.21 -10.84
CA ILE A 98 -4.57 -16.98 -11.30
C ILE A 98 -3.10 -17.18 -11.67
N LYS A 99 -2.40 -18.16 -11.07
CA LYS A 99 -0.98 -18.40 -11.33
C LYS A 99 -0.58 -18.50 -12.81
N PRO A 100 -1.35 -19.15 -13.71
CA PRO A 100 -1.02 -19.19 -15.14
C PRO A 100 -1.03 -17.80 -15.83
N TYR A 101 -1.76 -16.84 -15.27
CA TYR A 101 -1.96 -15.50 -15.83
C TYR A 101 -0.97 -14.45 -15.31
N LEU A 102 -0.07 -14.82 -14.39
CA LEU A 102 0.91 -13.92 -13.80
C LEU A 102 2.23 -13.80 -14.58
N GLU A 103 2.27 -14.14 -15.88
CA GLU A 103 3.47 -14.00 -16.74
C GLU A 103 4.76 -14.63 -16.14
N ASN A 104 4.65 -15.77 -15.46
CA ASN A 104 5.71 -16.46 -14.70
C ASN A 104 6.18 -15.75 -13.42
N GLN A 105 5.44 -14.75 -12.94
CA GLN A 105 5.66 -14.16 -11.63
C GLN A 105 5.02 -15.01 -10.54
N GLU A 106 5.59 -14.94 -9.35
CA GLU A 106 4.95 -15.48 -8.16
C GLU A 106 3.73 -14.63 -7.78
N LEU A 107 2.82 -15.21 -6.99
CA LEU A 107 1.70 -14.46 -6.46
C LEU A 107 2.25 -13.29 -5.61
N PRO A 108 1.86 -12.04 -5.89
CA PRO A 108 2.32 -10.91 -5.09
C PRO A 108 1.90 -11.04 -3.62
N HIS A 109 2.75 -10.52 -2.73
CA HIS A 109 2.53 -10.49 -1.30
C HIS A 109 2.74 -9.08 -0.74
N ASP A 110 2.03 -8.74 0.33
CA ASP A 110 2.24 -7.48 1.01
C ASP A 110 3.72 -7.31 1.42
N PRO A 111 4.38 -6.20 1.03
CA PRO A 111 5.83 -6.02 1.23
C PRO A 111 6.24 -5.87 2.70
N SER A 112 5.29 -5.65 3.61
CA SER A 112 5.55 -5.53 5.05
C SER A 112 5.03 -6.72 5.86
N THR A 113 3.98 -7.37 5.38
CA THR A 113 3.20 -8.37 6.13
C THR A 113 2.87 -9.62 5.30
N GLY A 114 3.61 -9.89 4.23
CA GLY A 114 3.42 -11.06 3.38
C GLY A 114 3.29 -12.36 4.17
N ASN A 115 2.37 -13.22 3.76
CA ASN A 115 2.02 -14.49 4.43
C ASN A 115 1.45 -14.34 5.85
N THR A 116 1.03 -13.14 6.27
CA THR A 116 0.37 -12.93 7.56
C THR A 116 -1.12 -12.62 7.42
N GLY A 117 -1.77 -12.24 8.53
CA GLY A 117 -3.20 -11.91 8.56
C GLY A 117 -3.60 -10.70 7.70
N THR A 118 -2.66 -9.83 7.32
CA THR A 118 -2.93 -8.58 6.60
C THR A 118 -2.44 -8.57 5.16
N ASP A 119 -2.11 -9.75 4.62
CA ASP A 119 -1.76 -9.91 3.21
C ASP A 119 -2.96 -9.56 2.29
N TYR A 120 -2.72 -9.47 0.98
CA TYR A 120 -3.76 -9.13 0.01
C TYR A 120 -4.99 -10.03 0.11
N PHE A 121 -6.15 -9.45 -0.14
CA PHE A 121 -7.44 -10.12 0.01
C PHE A 121 -8.25 -10.04 -1.27
N TYR A 122 -8.96 -11.12 -1.58
CA TYR A 122 -9.88 -11.19 -2.70
C TYR A 122 -11.27 -11.61 -2.25
N TYR A 123 -12.28 -11.01 -2.85
CA TYR A 123 -13.67 -11.39 -2.70
C TYR A 123 -14.34 -11.46 -4.07
N ARG A 124 -14.85 -12.65 -4.40
CA ARG A 124 -15.74 -12.86 -5.54
C ARG A 124 -17.17 -12.54 -5.13
N VAL A 125 -17.70 -11.44 -5.66
CA VAL A 125 -19.08 -11.00 -5.40
C VAL A 125 -20.06 -11.89 -6.15
N ASP A 126 -19.79 -12.14 -7.43
CA ASP A 126 -20.55 -13.05 -8.30
C ASP A 126 -19.69 -13.48 -9.50
N ARG A 127 -20.32 -13.93 -10.59
CA ARG A 127 -19.63 -14.41 -11.80
C ARG A 127 -18.81 -13.37 -12.53
N SER A 128 -19.15 -12.08 -12.44
CA SER A 128 -18.51 -11.00 -13.20
C SER A 128 -17.94 -9.89 -12.33
N ARG A 129 -18.23 -9.89 -11.02
CA ARG A 129 -17.80 -8.84 -10.10
C ARG A 129 -16.89 -9.39 -9.01
N TYR A 130 -15.86 -8.61 -8.70
CA TYR A 130 -14.88 -8.95 -7.67
C TYR A 130 -14.34 -7.70 -6.97
N ILE A 131 -13.69 -7.93 -5.83
CA ILE A 131 -13.00 -6.91 -5.05
C ILE A 131 -11.62 -7.45 -4.64
N LEU A 132 -10.57 -6.67 -4.91
CA LEU A 132 -9.22 -6.85 -4.39
C LEU A 132 -8.93 -5.79 -3.33
N MET A 133 -8.23 -6.14 -2.26
CA MET A 133 -7.97 -5.24 -1.14
C MET A 133 -6.54 -5.35 -0.59
N ALA A 134 -6.05 -4.22 -0.08
CA ALA A 134 -4.76 -4.09 0.60
C ALA A 134 -4.85 -3.19 1.84
N VAL A 135 -3.88 -3.35 2.75
CA VAL A 135 -3.70 -2.51 3.94
C VAL A 135 -2.56 -1.53 3.67
N MET A 136 -2.90 -0.29 3.37
CA MET A 136 -1.97 0.82 3.17
C MET A 136 -1.44 1.33 4.51
N GLU A 137 -0.15 1.65 4.56
CA GLU A 137 0.53 2.12 5.76
C GLU A 137 0.37 3.62 5.98
N LEU A 138 0.14 4.37 4.91
CA LEU A 138 -0.19 5.79 4.97
C LEU A 138 -1.69 6.00 4.74
N PRO A 139 -2.30 7.00 5.41
CA PRO A 139 -3.65 7.42 5.05
C PRO A 139 -3.66 7.91 3.61
N ALA A 140 -4.74 7.64 2.86
CA ALA A 140 -4.91 8.17 1.51
C ALA A 140 -4.72 9.70 1.53
N GLU A 141 -3.73 10.21 0.79
CA GLU A 141 -3.36 11.64 0.81
C GLU A 141 -4.45 12.54 0.20
N ASP A 142 -5.33 11.94 -0.60
CA ASP A 142 -6.41 12.63 -1.30
C ASP A 142 -7.72 11.98 -0.88
N GLY A 143 -8.80 12.74 -0.75
CA GLY A 143 -10.15 12.23 -0.46
C GLY A 143 -10.73 11.25 -1.51
N GLY A 144 -9.91 10.59 -2.32
CA GLY A 144 -10.28 9.51 -3.23
C GLY A 144 -10.49 8.22 -2.46
N GLU A 145 -11.75 7.82 -2.29
CA GLU A 145 -12.25 6.51 -1.81
C GLU A 145 -11.57 5.85 -0.58
N GLY A 146 -10.69 6.56 0.15
CA GLY A 146 -9.83 6.07 1.23
C GLY A 146 -10.32 6.38 2.64
N LYS A 147 -11.63 6.66 2.81
CA LYS A 147 -12.27 6.78 4.14
C LYS A 147 -12.97 5.50 4.60
N TYR A 148 -12.99 4.48 3.75
CA TYR A 148 -13.75 3.27 4.00
C TYR A 148 -12.82 2.18 4.49
N ILE A 149 -12.99 1.83 5.77
CA ILE A 149 -12.56 0.55 6.29
C ILE A 149 -13.51 -0.49 5.71
N TYR A 150 -12.99 -1.43 4.94
CA TYR A 150 -13.80 -2.48 4.33
C TYR A 150 -13.82 -3.70 5.25
N ASN A 151 -15.02 -4.15 5.64
CA ASN A 151 -15.27 -5.37 6.42
C ASN A 151 -16.16 -6.34 5.62
N PHE A 152 -15.69 -7.57 5.42
CA PHE A 152 -16.52 -8.67 4.95
C PHE A 152 -16.71 -9.74 6.04
N LYS A 153 -17.82 -9.63 6.78
CA LYS A 153 -18.27 -10.66 7.72
C LYS A 153 -18.53 -11.96 6.95
N ASN A 154 -18.11 -13.10 7.54
CA ASN A 154 -18.27 -14.48 7.03
C ASN A 154 -17.29 -14.94 5.95
N CYS A 155 -16.18 -14.24 5.74
CA CYS A 155 -15.13 -14.73 4.86
C CYS A 155 -14.21 -15.74 5.52
N HIS A 156 -13.80 -16.75 4.76
CA HIS A 156 -12.77 -17.69 5.15
C HIS A 156 -11.48 -16.87 5.34
N ASP A 157 -10.90 -16.84 6.53
CA ASP A 157 -9.68 -16.07 6.83
C ASP A 157 -9.81 -14.52 6.83
N TRP A 158 -10.97 -13.96 7.17
CA TRP A 158 -11.06 -12.51 7.43
C TRP A 158 -10.13 -12.10 8.59
N PRO A 159 -9.23 -11.11 8.42
CA PRO A 159 -8.53 -10.53 9.55
C PRO A 159 -9.55 -9.77 10.40
N GLY A 160 -9.89 -10.34 11.57
CA GLY A 160 -10.96 -9.87 12.46
C GLY A 160 -10.84 -8.43 13.00
N ASN A 161 -9.92 -7.62 12.49
CA ASN A 161 -9.67 -6.25 12.89
C ASN A 161 -10.09 -5.20 11.84
N ASP A 162 -10.65 -5.60 10.68
CA ASP A 162 -11.15 -4.69 9.64
C ASP A 162 -10.13 -3.62 9.22
N ILE A 163 -9.03 -4.04 8.58
CA ILE A 163 -7.85 -3.15 8.37
C ILE A 163 -7.69 -2.71 6.90
N TYR A 164 -8.46 -3.27 5.97
CA TYR A 164 -8.31 -2.93 4.55
C TYR A 164 -8.85 -1.53 4.26
N ASN A 165 -7.98 -0.67 3.73
CA ASN A 165 -8.22 0.75 3.47
C ASN A 165 -7.94 1.14 2.01
N TYR A 166 -7.66 0.17 1.13
CA TYR A 166 -7.56 0.34 -0.31
C TYR A 166 -8.20 -0.85 -1.03
N GLN A 167 -8.91 -0.58 -2.12
CA GLN A 167 -9.54 -1.61 -2.95
C GLN A 167 -9.49 -1.29 -4.44
N ILE A 168 -9.45 -2.34 -5.26
CA ILE A 168 -9.78 -2.33 -6.69
C ILE A 168 -11.03 -3.18 -6.88
N ARG A 169 -12.01 -2.69 -7.64
CA ARG A 169 -13.32 -3.35 -7.82
C ARG A 169 -13.80 -3.23 -9.25
N ASN A 170 -14.48 -4.27 -9.73
CA ASN A 170 -15.14 -4.30 -11.04
C ASN A 170 -16.66 -4.47 -10.85
N PHE A 171 -17.45 -3.61 -11.50
CA PHE A 171 -18.92 -3.57 -11.45
C PHE A 171 -19.55 -3.76 -12.83
#